data_AF-A0A7S2RGL3-F1
#
_entry.id   AF-A0A7S2RGL3-F1
#
_cell.length_a   1.000
_cell.length_b   1.000
_cell.length_c   1.000
_cell.angle_alpha   90.00
_cell.angle_beta   90.00
_cell.angle_gamma   90.00
#
_symmetry.space_group_name_H-M   'P 1'
#
loop_
_entity.id
_entity.type
_entity.pdbx_description
1 polymer ?
#
loop_
_entity_poly.entity_id
_entity_poly.type
_entity_poly.pdbx_seq_one_letter_code
_entity_poly.pdbx_strand_id
1 'polypeptide(L)'
;TFVNDDINIEIAAKLGTKSLRDVLSAHKNGMVKIPCPKKESLIQLFSETRFDEKSSSQVILDLLEVAEINMTKQVSVMIDRRSHDSLSLLHPCLANAQGPAVIVCFHDI
;
A
#
# COMPACT_ATOMS: atom_id res chain seq x y z
N THR A 1 -7.55 8.41 14.05
CA THR A 1 -6.32 9.06 14.53
C THR A 1 -5.69 9.78 13.35
N PHE A 2 -5.44 11.08 13.47
CA PHE A 2 -4.75 11.86 12.44
C PHE A 2 -3.25 11.60 12.49
N VAL A 3 -2.57 11.74 11.35
CA VAL A 3 -1.17 11.33 11.13
C VAL A 3 -0.18 12.48 11.41
N ASN A 4 -0.67 13.65 11.84
CA ASN A 4 0.21 14.80 12.10
C ASN A 4 0.51 14.89 13.61
N ASP A 5 1.76 14.59 13.97
CA ASP A 5 2.26 14.64 15.35
C ASP A 5 2.28 16.07 15.93
N ASP A 6 2.31 17.10 15.08
CA ASP A 6 2.34 18.51 15.50
C ASP A 6 0.94 19.06 15.80
N ILE A 7 -0.13 18.32 15.50
CA ILE A 7 -1.51 18.79 15.66
C ILE A 7 -2.26 17.91 16.65
N ASN A 8 -2.61 18.51 17.80
CA ASN A 8 -3.44 17.87 18.81
C ASN A 8 -4.83 17.49 18.24
N ILE A 9 -5.28 16.27 18.54
CA ILE A 9 -6.57 15.70 18.10
C ILE A 9 -7.76 16.59 18.44
N GLU A 10 -7.77 17.25 19.60
CA GLU A 10 -8.88 18.13 19.99
C GLU A 10 -8.97 19.38 19.12
N ILE A 11 -7.81 19.95 18.74
CA ILE A 11 -7.73 21.11 17.86
C ILE A 11 -8.17 20.70 16.45
N ALA A 12 -7.68 19.56 15.96
CA ALA A 12 -8.08 19.01 14.67
C ALA A 12 -9.60 18.79 14.58
N ALA A 13 -10.21 18.24 15.63
CA ALA A 13 -11.66 18.02 15.70
C ALA A 13 -12.45 19.32 15.68
N LYS A 14 -12.00 20.34 16.42
CA LYS A 14 -12.62 21.69 16.42
C LYS A 14 -12.51 22.39 15.07
N LEU A 15 -11.46 22.12 14.30
CA LEU A 15 -11.31 22.59 12.92
C LEU A 15 -12.19 21.82 11.92
N GLY A 16 -13.01 20.87 12.38
CA GLY A 16 -13.94 20.12 11.55
C GLY A 16 -13.30 18.97 10.78
N THR A 17 -12.03 18.66 11.05
CA THR A 17 -11.35 17.54 10.39
C THR A 17 -11.95 16.22 10.86
N LYS A 18 -12.15 15.27 9.93
CA LYS A 18 -12.61 13.90 10.25
C LYS A 18 -11.53 12.87 9.92
N SER A 19 -11.32 11.94 10.84
CA SER A 19 -10.43 10.79 10.63
C SER A 19 -10.96 9.99 9.43
N LEU A 20 -10.10 9.72 8.44
CA LEU A 20 -10.49 8.94 7.27
C LEU A 20 -11.01 7.55 7.66
N ARG A 21 -10.44 6.95 8.72
CA ARG A 21 -10.97 5.71 9.31
C ARG A 21 -12.42 5.89 9.76
N ASP A 22 -12.73 6.96 10.46
CA ASP A 22 -14.07 7.20 11.01
C ASP A 22 -15.06 7.46 9.87
N VAL A 23 -14.65 8.19 8.83
CA VAL A 23 -15.45 8.43 7.62
C VAL A 23 -15.75 7.12 6.89
N LEU A 24 -14.75 6.25 6.74
CA LEU A 24 -14.87 4.96 6.04
C LEU A 24 -15.62 3.90 6.86
N SER A 25 -15.47 3.90 8.19
CA SER A 25 -16.18 3.00 9.12
C SER A 25 -17.62 3.44 9.38
N ALA A 26 -17.93 4.74 9.37
CA ALA A 26 -19.30 5.25 9.51
C ALA A 26 -20.18 4.93 8.28
N HIS A 27 -19.56 4.74 7.11
CA HIS A 27 -20.26 4.25 5.92
C HIS A 27 -20.31 2.72 5.95
N LYS A 28 -21.49 2.13 6.23
CA LYS A 28 -21.73 0.67 6.18
C LYS A 28 -21.24 -0.02 4.88
N ASN A 29 -21.09 0.73 3.78
CA ASN A 29 -20.60 0.26 2.49
C ASN A 29 -19.27 0.91 2.03
N GLY A 30 -18.64 1.75 2.85
CA GLY A 30 -17.47 2.57 2.47
C GLY A 30 -16.21 1.75 2.20
N MET A 31 -16.06 0.61 2.87
CA MET A 31 -14.94 -0.33 2.68
C MET A 31 -15.29 -1.55 1.81
N VAL A 32 -16.54 -1.66 1.34
CA VAL A 32 -17.05 -2.83 0.60
C VAL A 32 -16.66 -2.79 -0.89
N LYS A 33 -16.16 -1.65 -1.39
CA LYS A 33 -15.89 -1.42 -2.82
C LYS A 33 -14.43 -1.13 -3.18
N ILE A 34 -13.46 -1.62 -2.40
CA ILE A 34 -12.11 -1.78 -2.97
C ILE A 34 -12.06 -3.21 -3.48
N PRO A 35 -12.30 -3.47 -4.78
CA PRO A 35 -12.16 -4.80 -5.34
C PRO A 35 -10.70 -5.24 -5.17
N CYS A 36 -10.45 -5.99 -4.10
CA CYS A 36 -9.18 -6.66 -3.89
C CYS A 36 -9.37 -8.09 -4.38
N PRO A 37 -8.69 -8.52 -5.45
CA PRO A 37 -8.73 -9.90 -5.88
C PRO A 37 -8.36 -10.81 -4.71
N LYS A 38 -9.07 -11.93 -4.55
CA LYS A 38 -8.75 -12.90 -3.51
C LYS A 38 -7.34 -13.43 -3.74
N LYS A 39 -6.64 -13.75 -2.65
CA LYS A 39 -5.30 -14.35 -2.69
C LYS A 39 -5.25 -15.52 -3.66
N GLU A 40 -6.28 -16.35 -3.67
CA GLU A 40 -6.40 -17.53 -4.54
C GLU A 40 -6.52 -17.14 -6.02
N SER A 41 -7.28 -16.08 -6.33
CA SER A 41 -7.39 -15.54 -7.69
C SER A 41 -6.08 -14.94 -8.17
N LEU A 42 -5.36 -14.24 -7.28
CA LEU A 42 -4.01 -13.74 -7.58
C LEU A 42 -3.03 -14.89 -7.80
N ILE A 43 -3.03 -15.90 -6.94
CA ILE A 43 -2.19 -17.10 -7.10
C ILE A 43 -2.51 -17.82 -8.41
N GLN A 44 -3.78 -17.92 -8.80
CA GLN A 44 -4.16 -18.53 -10.07
C GLN A 44 -3.62 -17.72 -11.26
N LEU A 45 -3.85 -16.41 -11.28
CA LEU A 45 -3.26 -15.49 -12.26
C LEU A 45 -1.73 -15.63 -12.32
N PHE A 46 -1.08 -15.70 -11.17
CA PHE A 46 0.37 -15.86 -11.07
C PHE A 46 0.85 -17.27 -11.47
N SER A 47 0.04 -18.31 -11.24
CA SER A 47 0.37 -19.68 -11.66
C SER A 47 0.30 -19.84 -13.18
N GLU A 48 -0.54 -19.06 -13.84
CA GLU A 48 -0.59 -18.94 -15.30
C GLU A 48 0.64 -18.17 -15.84
N THR A 49 1.24 -17.29 -15.04
CA THR A 49 2.44 -16.53 -15.37
C THR A 49 3.70 -17.08 -14.66
N ARG A 50 4.16 -18.28 -15.00
CA ARG A 50 5.51 -18.83 -14.67
C ARG A 50 6.20 -18.30 -13.37
N PHE A 51 5.53 -18.36 -12.22
CA PHE A 51 6.16 -18.05 -10.93
C PHE A 51 6.92 -19.29 -10.40
N ASP A 52 8.18 -19.47 -10.80
CA ASP A 52 9.14 -20.37 -10.13
C ASP A 52 9.91 -19.61 -9.02
N GLU A 53 10.71 -20.25 -8.17
CA GLU A 53 11.44 -19.54 -7.11
C GLU A 53 12.41 -18.45 -7.64
N LYS A 54 12.77 -18.51 -8.94
CA LYS A 54 13.50 -17.43 -9.65
C LYS A 54 12.63 -16.20 -9.96
N SER A 55 11.33 -16.27 -9.71
CA SER A 55 10.34 -15.24 -10.06
C SER A 55 10.21 -14.10 -9.06
N SER A 56 10.75 -14.23 -7.85
CA SER A 56 10.77 -13.10 -6.90
C SER A 56 11.56 -11.90 -7.45
N SER A 57 12.65 -12.15 -8.18
CA SER A 57 13.38 -11.12 -8.93
C SER A 57 12.70 -10.67 -10.23
N GLN A 58 11.82 -11.50 -10.81
CA GLN A 58 11.07 -11.14 -12.02
C GLN A 58 10.09 -10.00 -11.76
N VAL A 59 9.49 -9.93 -10.56
CA VAL A 59 8.60 -8.82 -10.20
C VAL A 59 9.28 -7.46 -10.37
N ILE A 60 10.58 -7.35 -10.06
CA ILE A 60 11.32 -6.09 -10.27
C ILE A 60 11.49 -5.80 -11.76
N LEU A 61 11.75 -6.83 -12.57
CA LEU A 61 11.87 -6.69 -14.03
C LEU A 61 10.54 -6.28 -14.66
N ASP A 62 9.43 -6.89 -14.24
CA ASP A 62 8.08 -6.53 -14.69
C ASP A 62 7.77 -5.07 -14.34
N LEU A 63 8.14 -4.62 -13.14
CA LEU A 63 7.99 -3.21 -12.73
C LEU A 63 8.88 -2.27 -13.54
N LEU A 64 10.07 -2.68 -13.96
CA LEU A 64 10.94 -1.90 -14.84
C LEU A 64 10.36 -1.81 -16.26
N GLU A 65 9.76 -2.88 -16.78
CA GLU A 65 9.05 -2.84 -18.06
C GLU A 65 7.88 -1.86 -18.02
N VAL A 66 7.11 -1.85 -16.92
CA VAL A 66 6.06 -0.85 -16.70
C VAL A 66 6.66 0.57 -16.69
N ALA A 67 7.80 0.78 -16.02
CA ALA A 67 8.46 2.08 -15.98
C ALA A 67 8.90 2.55 -17.37
N GLU A 68 9.43 1.64 -18.19
CA GLU A 68 9.83 1.88 -19.58
C GLU A 68 8.63 2.26 -20.46
N ILE A 69 7.53 1.51 -20.38
CA ILE A 69 6.27 1.80 -21.10
C ILE A 69 5.74 3.19 -20.73
N ASN A 70 5.91 3.59 -19.47
CA ASN A 70 5.51 4.92 -18.98
C ASN A 70 6.58 6.00 -19.21
N MET A 71 7.70 5.67 -19.88
CA MET A 71 8.82 6.59 -20.15
C MET A 71 9.37 7.27 -18.88
N THR A 72 9.39 6.53 -17.77
CA THR A 72 9.92 7.01 -16.49
C THR A 72 11.44 7.23 -16.61
N LYS A 73 11.94 8.41 -16.26
CA LYS A 73 13.38 8.72 -16.42
C LYS A 73 14.28 8.03 -15.39
N GLN A 74 13.75 7.75 -14.21
CA GLN A 74 14.52 7.16 -13.13
C GLN A 74 13.63 6.26 -12.28
N VAL A 75 14.14 5.07 -11.98
CA VAL A 75 13.54 4.14 -11.02
C VAL A 75 14.51 3.95 -9.86
N SER A 76 14.02 4.06 -8.63
CA SER A 76 14.79 3.71 -7.42
C SER A 76 14.21 2.48 -6.76
N VAL A 77 15.09 1.52 -6.43
CA VAL A 77 14.74 0.32 -5.69
C VAL A 77 15.44 0.39 -4.33
N MET A 78 14.66 0.33 -3.26
CA MET A 78 15.14 0.51 -1.89
C MET A 78 14.61 -0.61 -0.99
N ILE A 79 15.40 -1.01 0.00
CA ILE A 79 14.96 -1.92 1.05
C ILE A 79 14.68 -1.09 2.29
N ASP A 80 13.41 -0.97 2.66
CA ASP A 80 12.99 -0.38 3.92
C ASP A 80 12.95 -1.46 4.99
N ARG A 81 13.80 -1.33 6.01
CA ARG A 81 13.90 -2.28 7.11
C ARG A 81 13.06 -1.87 8.32
N ARG A 82 12.36 -0.74 8.25
CA ARG A 82 11.54 -0.24 9.35
C ARG A 82 10.34 -1.17 9.58
N SER A 83 9.80 -1.11 10.80
CA SER A 83 8.52 -1.70 11.14
C SER A 83 7.63 -0.59 11.69
N HIS A 84 6.41 -0.52 11.21
CA HIS A 84 5.45 0.52 11.52
C HIS A 84 4.43 0.04 12.56
N ASP A 85 3.84 0.98 13.29
CA ASP A 85 2.84 0.68 14.31
C ASP A 85 1.51 0.22 13.66
N SER A 86 0.85 -0.73 14.29
CA SER A 86 -0.42 -1.31 13.86
C SER A 86 -1.65 -0.71 14.57
N LEU A 87 -1.45 0.15 15.58
CA LEU A 87 -2.54 0.74 16.36
C LEU A 87 -3.41 1.70 15.56
N SER A 88 -2.85 2.35 14.54
CA SER A 88 -3.54 3.35 13.71
C SER A 88 -3.73 2.94 12.26
N LEU A 89 -4.13 1.68 12.01
CA LEU A 89 -4.43 1.19 10.65
C LEU A 89 -5.85 1.47 10.19
N LEU A 90 -6.05 1.52 8.86
CA LEU A 90 -7.40 1.61 8.27
C LEU A 90 -8.23 0.35 8.54
N HIS A 91 -7.58 -0.81 8.57
CA HIS A 91 -8.20 -2.10 8.86
C HIS A 91 -7.23 -3.01 9.63
N PRO A 92 -7.68 -3.79 10.62
CA PRO A 92 -6.80 -4.69 11.38
C PRO A 92 -6.02 -5.69 10.51
N CYS A 93 -6.61 -6.17 9.40
CA CYS A 93 -5.91 -7.08 8.48
C CYS A 93 -4.65 -6.50 7.82
N LEU A 94 -4.41 -5.19 7.91
CA LEU A 94 -3.19 -4.56 7.40
C LEU A 94 -2.01 -4.65 8.38
N ALA A 95 -2.22 -5.17 9.60
CA ALA A 95 -1.17 -5.27 10.61
C ALA A 95 0.03 -6.09 10.12
N ASN A 96 -0.22 -7.19 9.42
CA ASN A 96 0.84 -8.04 8.87
C ASN A 96 1.65 -7.36 7.76
N ALA A 97 1.14 -6.27 7.18
CA ALA A 97 1.80 -5.51 6.13
C ALA A 97 2.63 -4.32 6.65
N GLN A 98 2.76 -4.14 7.97
CA GLN A 98 3.52 -3.04 8.58
C GLN A 98 5.01 -3.35 8.80
N GLY A 99 5.51 -4.49 8.33
CA GLY A 99 6.91 -4.89 8.46
C GLY A 99 7.83 -4.30 7.39
N PRO A 100 9.09 -4.79 7.33
CA PRO A 100 10.04 -4.45 6.28
C PRO A 100 9.51 -4.67 4.87
N ALA A 101 9.89 -3.81 3.94
CA ALA A 101 9.38 -3.82 2.56
C ALA A 101 10.47 -3.49 1.53
N VAL A 102 10.26 -3.96 0.30
CA VAL A 102 10.97 -3.46 -0.88
C VAL A 102 10.13 -2.34 -1.47
N ILE A 103 10.74 -1.17 -1.66
CA ILE A 103 10.11 0.01 -2.23
C ILE A 103 10.66 0.20 -3.65
N VAL A 104 9.75 0.34 -4.61
CA VAL A 104 10.07 0.73 -5.99
C VAL A 104 9.42 2.10 -6.23
N CYS A 105 10.24 3.11 -6.52
CA CYS A 105 9.80 4.46 -6.80
C CYS A 105 10.05 4.77 -8.29
N PHE A 106 8.99 5.12 -9.00
CA PHE A 106 9.07 5.72 -10.34
C PHE A 106 9.13 7.24 -10.17
N HIS A 107 10.22 7.85 -10.60
CA HIS A 107 10.40 9.30 -10.49
C HIS A 107 9.90 9.98 -11.76
N ASP A 108 8.84 10.76 -11.62
CA ASP A 108 8.37 11.68 -12.65
C ASP A 108 9.32 12.88 -12.80
N ILE A 109 9.17 13.62 -13.90
CA ILE A 109 9.90 14.86 -14.19
C ILE A 109 9.08 16.05 -13.72
#